data_AF-A0A3M9M8W4-F1
#
_entry.id   AF-A0A3M9M8W4-F1
#
_cell.length_a   1.000
_cell.length_b   1.000
_cell.length_c   1.000
_cell.angle_alpha   90.00
_cell.angle_beta   90.00
_cell.angle_gamma   90.00
#
_symmetry.space_group_name_H-M   'P 1'
#
loop_
_entity.id
_entity.type
_entity.pdbx_description
1 polymer ?
#
loop_
_entity_poly.entity_id
_entity_poly.type
_entity_poly.pdbx_seq_one_letter_code
_entity_poly.pdbx_strand_id
1 'polypeptide(L)'
;MQFRKKSNEELAQILAKIEKLGDAYGDNGQALADHMGESLLVFGGLANHGFTEDHLDHIINYCRSRVEYVLHLVEREEQEDAYQLARQTLRYYLKNSHLGNGSEVEL
;
A
#
# COMPACT_ATOMS: atom_id res chain seq x y z
N MET A 1 6.01 -12.81 -12.93
CA MET A 1 6.14 -13.29 -11.53
C MET A 1 7.25 -12.59 -10.73
N GLN A 2 8.49 -12.41 -11.24
CA GLN A 2 9.59 -11.81 -10.46
C GLN A 2 9.35 -10.34 -10.05
N PHE A 3 8.80 -9.52 -10.96
CA PHE A 3 8.48 -8.11 -10.68
C PHE A 3 7.46 -7.93 -9.55
N ARG A 4 6.39 -8.74 -9.55
CA ARG A 4 5.35 -8.73 -8.51
C ARG A 4 5.93 -9.13 -7.15
N LYS A 5 6.77 -10.17 -7.11
CA LYS A 5 7.45 -10.58 -5.86
C LYS A 5 8.29 -9.43 -5.29
N LYS A 6 9.10 -8.78 -6.14
CA LYS A 6 9.91 -7.63 -5.73
C LYS A 6 9.05 -6.46 -5.23
N SER A 7 7.98 -6.13 -5.95
CA SER A 7 7.04 -5.07 -5.54
C SER A 7 6.37 -5.38 -4.20
N ASN A 8 6.01 -6.64 -3.94
CA ASN A 8 5.45 -7.06 -2.66
C ASN A 8 6.48 -6.95 -1.53
N GLU A 9 7.74 -7.31 -1.77
CA GLU A 9 8.84 -7.13 -0.81
C GLU A 9 9.06 -5.65 -0.48
N GLU A 10 9.03 -4.78 -1.50
CA GLU A 10 9.12 -3.32 -1.32
C GLU A 10 7.95 -2.77 -0.49
N LEU A 11 6.70 -3.14 -0.81
CA LEU A 11 5.53 -2.71 -0.04
C LEU A 11 5.54 -3.24 1.39
N ALA A 12 6.06 -4.44 1.64
CA ALA A 12 6.22 -5.00 2.98
C ALA A 12 7.28 -4.21 3.79
N GLN A 13 8.38 -3.80 3.16
CA GLN A 13 9.38 -2.95 3.80
C GLN A 13 8.81 -1.57 4.13
N ILE A 14 8.02 -0.98 3.23
CA ILE A 14 7.35 0.30 3.48
C ILE A 14 6.37 0.19 4.65
N LEU A 15 5.55 -0.87 4.69
CA LEU A 15 4.65 -1.14 5.81
C LEU A 15 5.41 -1.20 7.15
N ALA A 16 6.53 -1.93 7.20
CA ALA A 16 7.34 -2.04 8.41
C ALA A 16 7.95 -0.70 8.86
N LYS A 17 8.29 0.20 7.92
CA LYS A 17 8.72 1.56 8.26
C LYS A 17 7.57 2.38 8.85
N ILE A 18 6.39 2.34 8.22
CA ILE A 18 5.19 3.07 8.69
C ILE A 18 4.75 2.59 10.08
N GLU A 19 4.81 1.28 10.35
CA GLU A 19 4.47 0.72 11.66
C GLU A 19 5.39 1.25 12.77
N LYS A 20 6.68 1.44 12.47
CA LYS A 20 7.65 2.04 13.41
C LYS A 20 7.42 3.54 13.63
N LEU A 21 6.89 4.26 12.63
CA LEU A 21 6.58 5.69 12.77
C LEU A 21 5.42 5.92 13.74
N GLY A 22 4.38 5.09 13.68
CA GLY A 22 3.20 5.21 14.55
C GLY A 22 3.50 4.96 16.03
N ASP A 23 4.60 4.27 16.35
CA ASP A 23 5.03 3.99 17.72
C ASP A 23 5.95 5.10 18.30
N ALA A 24 6.44 6.02 17.46
CA ALA A 24 7.33 7.10 17.88
C ALA A 24 6.52 8.36 18.21
N TYR A 25 6.61 8.85 19.45
CA TYR A 25 6.04 10.14 19.88
C TYR A 25 6.74 11.30 19.16
N GLY A 26 6.28 11.64 17.95
CA GLY A 26 6.82 12.75 17.16
C GLY A 26 5.95 13.08 15.95
N ASP A 27 6.12 14.29 15.41
CA ASP A 27 5.51 14.72 14.16
C ASP A 27 6.17 13.98 12.99
N ASN A 28 5.57 12.86 12.61
CA ASN A 28 6.07 11.98 11.58
C ASN A 28 5.30 12.13 10.25
N GLY A 29 4.49 13.20 10.11
CA GLY A 29 3.64 13.43 8.94
C GLY A 29 4.42 13.42 7.62
N GLN A 30 5.56 14.14 7.58
CA GLN A 30 6.42 14.16 6.39
C GLN A 30 6.96 12.77 6.05
N ALA A 31 7.44 12.01 7.05
CA ALA A 31 7.96 10.67 6.84
C ALA A 31 6.87 9.70 6.36
N LEU A 32 5.63 9.84 6.85
CA LEU A 32 4.48 9.10 6.33
C LEU A 32 4.20 9.47 4.87
N ALA A 33 4.19 10.76 4.53
CA ALA A 33 4.00 11.22 3.16
C ALA A 33 5.06 10.66 2.20
N ASP A 34 6.33 10.66 2.60
CA ASP A 34 7.43 10.12 1.80
C ASP A 34 7.22 8.63 1.50
N HIS A 35 6.88 7.83 2.52
CA HIS A 35 6.59 6.41 2.36
C HIS A 35 5.32 6.12 1.54
N MET A 36 4.35 7.02 1.59
CA MET A 36 3.14 6.93 0.77
C MET A 36 3.42 7.29 -0.70
N GLY A 37 4.29 8.27 -0.94
CA GLY A 37 4.85 8.53 -2.27
C GLY A 37 5.58 7.32 -2.84
N GLU A 38 6.46 6.69 -2.05
CA GLU A 38 7.14 5.44 -2.44
C GLU A 38 6.12 4.35 -2.84
N SER A 39 5.06 4.18 -2.05
CA SER A 39 4.02 3.18 -2.31
C SER A 39 3.27 3.45 -3.63
N LEU A 40 2.97 4.71 -3.95
CA LEU A 40 2.34 5.07 -5.23
C LEU A 40 3.21 4.69 -6.43
N LEU A 41 4.52 4.88 -6.34
CA LEU A 41 5.45 4.47 -7.39
C LEU A 41 5.41 2.96 -7.61
N VAL A 42 5.41 2.18 -6.53
CA VAL A 42 5.33 0.71 -6.61
C VAL A 42 3.99 0.26 -7.21
N PHE A 43 2.87 0.83 -6.75
CA PHE A 43 1.55 0.52 -7.30
C PHE A 43 1.41 0.95 -8.77
N GLY A 44 1.99 2.08 -9.17
CA GLY A 44 2.03 2.49 -10.58
C GLY A 44 2.82 1.52 -11.44
N GLY A 45 3.96 1.02 -10.93
CA GLY A 45 4.74 -0.02 -11.56
C GLY A 45 3.94 -1.33 -11.74
N LEU A 46 3.20 -1.73 -10.72
CA LEU A 46 2.33 -2.91 -10.75
C LEU A 46 1.19 -2.78 -11.77
N ALA A 47 0.50 -1.64 -11.79
CA ALA A 47 -0.59 -1.38 -12.74
C ALA A 47 -0.10 -1.42 -14.21
N ASN A 48 1.09 -0.87 -14.48
CA ASN A 48 1.66 -0.85 -15.82
C ASN A 48 2.13 -2.22 -16.32
N HIS A 49 2.40 -3.17 -15.43
CA HIS A 49 2.80 -4.55 -15.76
C HIS A 49 1.63 -5.55 -15.72
N GLY A 50 0.40 -5.07 -15.48
CA GLY A 50 -0.71 -5.90 -15.01
C GLY A 50 -1.97 -5.97 -15.87
N PHE A 51 -2.04 -5.34 -17.06
CA PHE A 51 -3.25 -5.28 -17.90
C PHE A 51 -3.74 -6.67 -18.39
N THR A 52 -4.38 -7.40 -17.49
CA THR A 52 -5.36 -8.44 -17.70
C THR A 52 -6.54 -8.04 -16.83
N GLU A 53 -7.80 -8.31 -17.21
CA GLU A 53 -9.00 -7.99 -16.42
C GLU A 53 -9.09 -8.84 -15.12
N ASP A 54 -7.99 -8.89 -14.37
CA ASP A 54 -7.81 -9.66 -13.17
C ASP A 54 -8.24 -8.85 -11.96
N HIS A 55 -8.87 -9.54 -11.02
CA HIS A 55 -9.25 -9.03 -9.70
C HIS A 55 -8.14 -8.21 -9.00
N LEU A 56 -6.86 -8.52 -9.28
CA LEU A 56 -5.72 -7.83 -8.71
C LEU A 56 -5.58 -6.37 -9.19
N ASP A 57 -5.97 -6.04 -10.41
CA ASP A 57 -5.89 -4.68 -10.94
C ASP A 57 -6.86 -3.74 -10.22
N HIS A 58 -8.07 -4.24 -9.92
CA HIS A 58 -9.02 -3.51 -9.09
C HIS A 58 -8.47 -3.23 -7.68
N ILE A 59 -7.75 -4.21 -7.10
CA ILE A 59 -7.12 -4.05 -5.79
C ILE A 59 -5.99 -3.02 -5.86
N ILE A 60 -5.15 -3.05 -6.91
CA ILE A 60 -4.08 -2.06 -7.11
C ILE A 60 -4.66 -0.66 -7.22
N ASN A 61 -5.68 -0.46 -8.06
CA ASN A 61 -6.31 0.85 -8.25
C ASN A 61 -6.98 1.35 -6.95
N TYR A 62 -7.68 0.46 -6.23
CA TYR A 62 -8.27 0.79 -4.94
C TYR A 62 -7.20 1.24 -3.93
N CYS A 63 -6.09 0.52 -3.84
CA CYS A 63 -5.00 0.89 -2.94
C CYS A 63 -4.34 2.21 -3.34
N ARG A 64 -4.16 2.49 -4.63
CA ARG A 64 -3.63 3.79 -5.10
C ARG A 64 -4.49 4.96 -4.62
N SER A 65 -5.80 4.89 -4.82
CA SER A 65 -6.72 5.93 -4.38
C SER A 65 -6.74 6.10 -2.87
N ARG A 66 -6.58 5.02 -2.09
CA ARG A 66 -6.42 5.13 -0.63
C ARG A 66 -5.10 5.78 -0.24
N VAL A 67 -4.00 5.49 -0.93
CA VAL A 67 -2.71 6.14 -0.66
C VAL A 67 -2.76 7.63 -0.99
N GLU A 68 -3.39 8.02 -2.10
CA GLU A 68 -3.65 9.44 -2.41
C GLU A 68 -4.46 10.12 -1.31
N TYR A 69 -5.47 9.43 -0.76
CA TYR A 69 -6.24 9.95 0.37
C TYR A 69 -5.42 10.04 1.67
N VAL A 70 -4.49 9.11 1.92
CA VAL A 70 -3.54 9.25 3.05
C VAL A 70 -2.73 10.53 2.93
N LEU A 71 -2.20 10.83 1.73
CA LEU A 71 -1.43 12.06 1.51
C LEU A 71 -2.27 13.30 1.80
N HIS A 72 -3.55 13.31 1.39
CA HIS A 72 -4.47 14.38 1.72
C HIS A 72 -4.73 14.53 3.23
N LEU A 73 -4.84 13.43 3.97
CA LEU A 73 -4.98 13.46 5.44
C LEU A 73 -3.72 14.02 6.12
N VAL A 74 -2.53 13.68 5.62
CA VAL A 74 -1.27 14.25 6.11
C VAL A 74 -1.23 15.77 5.90
N GLU A 75 -1.62 16.26 4.73
CA GLU A 75 -1.70 17.70 4.44
C GLU A 75 -2.65 18.46 5.38
N ARG A 76 -3.67 17.76 5.90
CA ARG A 76 -4.66 18.30 6.85
C ARG A 76 -4.26 18.13 8.31
N GLU A 77 -3.05 17.62 8.58
CA GLU A 77 -2.57 17.30 9.92
C GLU A 77 -3.43 16.24 10.64
N GLU A 78 -4.21 15.44 9.91
CA GLU A 78 -5.05 14.35 10.41
C GLU A 78 -4.22 13.05 10.55
N GLN A 79 -3.17 13.12 11.37
CA GLN A 79 -2.11 12.11 11.40
C GLN A 79 -2.59 10.73 11.83
N GLU A 80 -3.42 10.62 12.87
CA GLU A 80 -3.89 9.33 13.38
C GLU A 80 -4.65 8.55 12.30
N ASP A 81 -5.59 9.22 11.63
CA ASP A 81 -6.38 8.64 10.54
C ASP A 81 -5.49 8.29 9.35
N ALA A 82 -4.52 9.15 9.01
CA ALA A 82 -3.54 8.89 7.96
C ALA A 82 -2.73 7.62 8.24
N TYR A 83 -2.22 7.43 9.46
CA TYR A 83 -1.47 6.23 9.86
C TYR A 83 -2.33 4.96 9.85
N GLN A 84 -3.55 5.03 10.37
CA GLN A 84 -4.45 3.89 10.36
C GLN A 84 -4.78 3.47 8.93
N LEU A 85 -5.11 4.44 8.07
CA LEU A 85 -5.44 4.21 6.68
C LEU A 85 -4.25 3.65 5.88
N ALA A 86 -3.04 4.19 6.08
CA ALA A 86 -1.83 3.70 5.42
C ALA A 86 -1.57 2.23 5.74
N ARG A 87 -1.59 1.86 7.03
CA ARG A 87 -1.38 0.47 7.47
C ARG A 87 -2.44 -0.47 6.92
N GLN A 88 -3.72 -0.09 7.00
CA GLN A 88 -4.81 -0.90 6.46
C GLN A 88 -4.66 -1.13 4.96
N THR A 89 -4.30 -0.09 4.21
CA THR A 89 -4.18 -0.15 2.74
C THR A 89 -3.06 -1.10 2.31
N LEU A 90 -1.87 -0.97 2.90
CA LEU A 90 -0.74 -1.85 2.56
C LEU A 90 -0.97 -3.29 3.01
N ARG A 91 -1.51 -3.51 4.21
CA ARG A 91 -1.87 -4.86 4.68
C ARG A 91 -2.93 -5.50 3.80
N TYR A 92 -3.94 -4.74 3.37
CA TYR A 92 -4.97 -5.23 2.47
C TYR A 92 -4.39 -5.67 1.13
N TYR A 93 -3.56 -4.85 0.48
CA TYR A 93 -2.91 -5.25 -0.77
C TYR A 93 -2.05 -6.50 -0.58
N LEU A 94 -1.15 -6.50 0.41
CA LEU A 94 -0.21 -7.61 0.63
C LEU A 94 -0.98 -8.93 0.85
N LYS A 95 -2.02 -8.92 1.68
CA LYS A 95 -2.89 -10.08 1.92
C LYS A 95 -3.50 -10.62 0.63
N ASN A 96 -4.07 -9.76 -0.21
CA ASN A 96 -4.73 -10.19 -1.44
C ASN A 96 -3.76 -10.52 -2.58
N SER A 97 -2.57 -9.92 -2.58
CA SER A 97 -1.52 -10.22 -3.57
C SER A 97 -0.98 -11.65 -3.46
N HIS A 98 -1.12 -12.28 -2.27
CA HIS A 98 -0.79 -13.69 -2.04
C HIS A 98 -1.94 -14.64 -2.44
N LEU A 99 -3.19 -14.17 -2.44
CA LEU A 99 -4.36 -14.96 -2.84
C LEU A 99 -4.45 -15.13 -4.37
N GLY A 100 -3.86 -14.22 -5.15
CA GLY A 100 -3.81 -14.32 -6.62
C GLY A 100 -2.92 -15.45 -7.17
N ASN A 101 -2.23 -16.22 -6.32
CA ASN A 101 -1.50 -17.44 -6.71
C ASN A 101 -2.34 -18.68 -6.38
N GLY A 102 -3.43 -18.90 -7.13
CA GLY A 102 -4.05 -20.23 -7.29
C GLY A 102 -4.37 -20.99 -6.00
N SER A 103 -5.18 -20.42 -5.12
CA SER A 103 -6.03 -21.24 -4.26
C SER A 103 -7.46 -20.85 -4.58
N GLU A 104 -8.07 -21.63 -5.48
CA GLU A 104 -9.52 -21.81 -5.50
C GLU A 104 -9.93 -22.09 -4.06
N VAL A 105 -10.57 -21.11 -3.44
CA VAL A 105 -11.43 -21.41 -2.30
C VAL A 105 -12.69 -21.99 -2.93
N GLU A 106 -12.70 -23.32 -3.11
CA GLU A 106 -13.94 -24.06 -3.34
C GLU A 106 -14.89 -23.70 -2.19
N LEU A 107 -16.04 -23.10 -2.54
CA LEU A 107 -17.22 -23.00 -1.70
C LEU A 107 -18.19 -24.12 -2.08
#